data_AF-A0A2A4X7R6-F1
#
_entry.id   AF-A0A2A4X7R6-F1
#
_cell.length_a   1.000
_cell.length_b   1.000
_cell.length_c   1.000
_cell.angle_alpha   90.00
_cell.angle_beta   90.00
_cell.angle_gamma   90.00
#
_symmetry.space_group_name_H-M   'P 1'
#
loop_
_entity.id
_entity.type
_entity.pdbx_description
1 polymer ?
#
loop_
_entity_poly.entity_id
_entity_poly.type
_entity_poly.pdbx_seq_one_letter_code
_entity_poly.pdbx_strand_id
1 'polypeptide(L)' 'MDFTGWIDDEKTIDAVVCNLEIIGEAASYVPDDFRKRYDDVPWDEMRGIRNILAHE' A
#
# COMPACT_ATOMS: atom_id res chain seq x y z
N MET A 1 16.19 12.78 6.92
CA MET A 1 14.87 13.36 7.19
C MET A 1 14.42 12.78 8.51
N ASP A 2 14.17 13.63 9.50
CA ASP A 2 13.53 13.23 10.76
C ASP A 2 12.00 13.27 10.59
N PHE A 3 11.26 12.95 11.64
CA PHE A 3 9.79 12.89 11.56
C PHE A 3 9.18 14.24 11.19
N THR A 4 9.69 15.33 11.77
CA THR A 4 9.22 16.69 11.45
C THR A 4 9.49 17.03 9.99
N GLY A 5 10.72 16.80 9.52
CA GLY A 5 11.07 17.04 8.12
C GLY A 5 10.34 16.13 7.13
N TRP A 6 9.75 15.01 7.56
CA TRP A 6 8.90 14.16 6.73
C TRP A 6 7.48 14.71 6.61
N ILE A 7 6.88 15.16 7.72
CA ILE A 7 5.53 15.76 7.72
C ILE A 7 5.49 17.00 6.82
N ASP A 8 6.56 17.78 6.77
CA ASP A 8 6.64 19.02 5.99
C ASP A 8 6.98 18.79 4.50
N ASP A 9 7.23 17.53 4.07
CA ASP A 9 7.55 17.19 2.67
C ASP A 9 6.35 16.50 1.98
N GLU A 10 5.39 17.34 1.56
CA GLU A 10 4.17 16.91 0.85
C GLU A 10 4.47 16.02 -0.36
N LYS A 11 5.52 16.35 -1.13
CA LYS A 11 5.90 15.58 -2.32
C LYS A 11 6.30 14.15 -1.96
N THR A 12 7.07 13.99 -0.89
CA THR A 12 7.49 12.67 -0.42
C THR A 12 6.29 11.89 0.12
N ILE A 13 5.36 12.54 0.82
CA ILE A 13 4.11 11.92 1.28
C ILE A 13 3.29 11.42 0.09
N ASP A 14 3.04 12.28 -0.90
CA ASP A 14 2.28 11.93 -2.12
C ASP A 14 2.92 10.74 -2.86
N ALA A 15 4.25 10.74 -2.98
CA ALA A 15 4.98 9.64 -3.60
C ALA A 15 4.83 8.32 -2.82
N VAL A 16 4.83 8.36 -1.48
CA VAL A 16 4.60 7.18 -0.64
C VAL A 16 3.16 6.68 -0.80
N VAL A 17 2.17 7.58 -0.78
CA VAL A 17 0.75 7.25 -0.98
C VAL A 17 0.56 6.56 -2.33
N CYS A 18 1.08 7.13 -3.42
CA CYS A 18 0.97 6.54 -4.75
C CYS A 18 1.61 5.13 -4.82
N ASN A 19 2.76 4.94 -4.17
CA ASN A 19 3.39 3.61 -4.11
C ASN A 19 2.51 2.60 -3.35
N LEU A 20 1.85 3.02 -2.26
CA LEU A 20 0.94 2.16 -1.51
C LEU A 20 -0.29 1.75 -2.34
N GLU A 21 -0.84 2.66 -3.15
CA GLU A 21 -1.92 2.34 -4.09
C GLU A 21 -1.50 1.30 -5.12
N ILE A 22 -0.31 1.47 -5.72
CA ILE A 22 0.24 0.52 -6.70
C ILE A 22 0.43 -0.86 -6.08
N ILE A 23 0.95 -0.93 -4.85
CA ILE A 23 1.12 -2.20 -4.13
C ILE A 23 -0.23 -2.87 -3.88
N GLY A 24 -1.23 -2.12 -3.42
CA GLY A 24 -2.57 -2.67 -3.16
C GLY A 24 -3.30 -3.15 -4.41
N GLU A 25 -3.13 -2.43 -5.52
CA GLU A 25 -3.65 -2.83 -6.82
C GLU A 25 -2.94 -4.10 -7.32
N ALA A 26 -1.60 -4.15 -7.25
CA ALA A 26 -0.84 -5.35 -7.62
C ALA A 26 -1.23 -6.57 -6.77
N ALA A 27 -1.40 -6.39 -5.45
CA ALA A 27 -1.85 -7.45 -4.54
C ALA A 27 -3.24 -8.00 -4.90
N SER A 28 -4.10 -7.18 -5.51
CA SER A 28 -5.43 -7.60 -5.96
C SER A 28 -5.40 -8.54 -7.16
N TYR A 29 -4.32 -8.51 -7.96
CA TYR A 29 -4.13 -9.38 -9.12
C TYR A 29 -3.39 -10.69 -8.79
N VAL A 30 -2.90 -10.86 -7.56
CA VAL A 30 -2.20 -12.09 -7.16
C VAL A 30 -3.21 -13.23 -6.98
N PRO A 31 -3.02 -14.38 -7.68
CA PRO A 31 -3.91 -15.53 -7.58
C PRO A 31 -4.05 -16.09 -6.15
N ASP A 32 -5.24 -16.59 -5.82
CA ASP A 32 -5.58 -17.09 -4.48
C ASP A 32 -4.70 -18.25 -4.01
N ASP A 33 -4.33 -19.16 -4.91
CA ASP A 33 -3.44 -20.28 -4.63
C ASP A 33 -2.02 -19.81 -4.28
N PHE A 34 -1.55 -18.74 -4.93
CA PHE A 34 -0.29 -18.10 -4.58
C PHE A 34 -0.37 -17.40 -3.22
N ARG A 35 -1.44 -16.64 -2.98
CA ARG A 35 -1.64 -15.96 -1.68
C ARG A 35 -1.72 -16.94 -0.51
N LYS A 36 -2.40 -18.08 -0.70
CA LYS A 36 -2.46 -19.16 0.30
C LYS A 36 -1.13 -19.84 0.55
N ARG A 37 -0.24 -19.85 -0.44
CA ARG A 37 1.12 -20.42 -0.31
C ARG A 37 2.06 -19.51 0.49
N TYR A 38 1.81 -18.21 0.48
CA TYR A 38 2.58 -17.18 1.18
C TYR A 38 1.64 -16.39 2.09
N ASP A 39 1.06 -17.08 3.07
CA ASP A 39 0.06 -16.53 3.99
C ASP A 39 0.65 -15.62 5.08
N ASP A 40 1.98 -15.59 5.20
CA ASP A 40 2.74 -14.66 6.02
C ASP A 40 2.81 -13.25 5.42
N VAL A 41 2.58 -13.14 4.11
CA VAL A 41 2.50 -11.85 3.42
C VAL A 41 1.09 -11.26 3.61
N PRO A 42 0.96 -10.00 4.05
CA PRO A 42 -0.32 -9.37 4.39
C PRO A 42 -1.09 -8.91 3.14
N TRP A 43 -1.53 -9.86 2.32
CA TRP A 43 -2.18 -9.58 1.03
C TRP A 43 -3.47 -8.79 1.18
N ASP A 44 -4.30 -9.13 2.16
CA ASP A 44 -5.61 -8.51 2.34
C ASP A 44 -5.48 -7.08 2.89
N GLU A 45 -4.49 -6.81 3.75
CA GLU A 45 -4.14 -5.46 4.19
C GLU A 45 -3.63 -4.59 3.04
N MET A 46 -2.76 -5.14 2.18
CA MET A 46 -2.28 -4.41 0.99
C MET A 46 -3.45 -4.05 0.07
N ARG A 47 -4.37 -4.98 -0.18
CA ARG A 47 -5.59 -4.71 -0.96
C ARG A 47 -6.50 -3.69 -0.27
N GLY A 48 -6.62 -3.77 1.05
CA GLY A 48 -7.44 -2.88 1.87
C GLY A 48 -6.96 -1.43 1.88
N ILE A 49 -5.63 -1.20 1.87
CA ILE A 49 -5.03 0.13 1.83
C ILE A 49 -5.52 0.93 0.63
N ARG A 50 -5.61 0.31 -0.55
CA ARG A 50 -6.11 0.99 -1.76
C ARG A 50 -7.56 1.45 -1.60
N ASN A 51 -8.39 0.71 -0.86
CA ASN A 51 -9.78 1.11 -0.63
C ASN A 51 -9.87 2.34 0.28
N ILE A 52 -9.00 2.43 1.30
CA ILE A 52 -8.93 3.59 2.21
C ILE A 52 -8.49 4.83 1.42
N LEU A 53 -7.38 4.73 0.68
CA LEU A 53 -6.81 5.83 -0.09
C LEU A 53 -7.72 6.32 -1.25
N ALA A 54 -8.56 5.44 -1.79
CA ALA A 54 -9.47 5.81 -2.88
C ALA A 54 -10.81 6.41 -2.43
N HIS A 55 -11.16 6.33 -1.14
CA HIS A 55 -12.46 6.78 -0.62
C HIS A 55 -12.40 7.95 0.38
N GLU A 56 -11.24 8.26 0.96
CA GLU A 56 -11.00 9.43 1.83
C GLU A 56 -10.09 10.45 1.14
#